data_AF-A0A8I3AGA2-F1
#
_entry.id   AF-A0A8I3AGA2-F1
#
_cell.length_a   1.000
_cell.length_b   1.000
_cell.length_c   1.000
_cell.angle_alpha   90.00
_cell.angle_beta   90.00
_cell.angle_gamma   90.00
#
_symmetry.space_group_name_H-M   'P 1'
#
loop_
_entity.id
_entity.type
_entity.pdbx_description
1 polymer ?
#
loop_
_entity_poly.entity_id
_entity_poly.type
_entity_poly.pdbx_seq_one_letter_code
_entity_poly.pdbx_strand_id
1 'polypeptide(L)'
;MGQFSILVVLVLVLKYLFLLPQTDQSETPVFQPFTKPDISSRTRTPAPEANASPRDAESANWFNSLARQVADVYRANLQNGLEGPGGNEMARARIEEYANRIRPRSFLDHITIHAVDLGNSAPLLSNARLVDGIWETSAINPVKFHMSYADSISISLSTAYLFNYPMSSFARLPVSLTISLDLFESSASPRSSDRVSPTHGMS
;
A
#
# COMPACT_ATOMS: atom_id res chain seq x y z
N MET A 1 -31.28 -6.44 16.97
CA MET A 1 -31.11 -5.11 16.35
C MET A 1 -29.69 -4.52 16.46
N GLY A 2 -28.80 -4.99 17.36
CA GLY A 2 -27.45 -4.42 17.51
C GLY A 2 -26.38 -4.84 16.49
N GLN A 3 -26.60 -5.93 15.72
CA GLN A 3 -25.61 -6.42 14.75
C GLN A 3 -25.54 -5.58 13.46
N PHE A 4 -26.66 -4.99 13.04
CA PHE A 4 -26.69 -4.09 11.89
C PHE A 4 -25.90 -2.79 12.14
N SER A 5 -25.89 -2.30 13.39
CA SER A 5 -25.10 -1.12 13.76
C SER A 5 -23.59 -1.37 13.62
N ILE A 6 -23.13 -2.59 13.94
CA ILE A 6 -21.72 -2.97 13.79
C ILE A 6 -21.32 -3.00 12.30
N LEU A 7 -22.18 -3.55 11.43
CA LEU A 7 -21.90 -3.62 10.00
C LEU A 7 -21.87 -2.23 9.36
N VAL A 8 -22.77 -1.34 9.77
CA VAL A 8 -22.78 0.06 9.28
C VAL A 8 -21.52 0.81 9.71
N VAL A 9 -21.07 0.64 10.95
CA VAL A 9 -19.82 1.25 11.43
C VAL A 9 -18.61 0.65 10.72
N LEU A 10 -18.58 -0.67 10.50
CA LEU A 10 -17.50 -1.32 9.77
C LEU A 10 -17.43 -0.80 8.33
N VAL A 11 -18.55 -0.71 7.62
CA VAL A 11 -18.61 -0.14 6.26
C VAL A 11 -18.16 1.32 6.24
N LEU A 12 -18.54 2.13 7.24
CA LEU A 12 -18.08 3.51 7.37
C LEU A 12 -16.58 3.57 7.60
N VAL A 13 -16.02 2.76 8.50
CA VAL A 13 -14.58 2.72 8.76
C VAL A 13 -13.82 2.30 7.50
N LEU A 14 -14.27 1.27 6.78
CA LEU A 14 -13.62 0.87 5.53
C LEU A 14 -13.69 2.00 4.48
N LYS A 15 -14.85 2.66 4.35
CA LYS A 15 -15.00 3.80 3.45
C LYS A 15 -14.08 4.96 3.82
N TYR A 16 -13.95 5.29 5.09
CA TYR A 16 -13.14 6.42 5.56
C TYR A 16 -11.65 6.08 5.78
N LEU A 17 -11.26 4.80 5.75
CA LEU A 17 -9.84 4.43 5.87
C LEU A 17 -9.24 4.09 4.50
N PHE A 18 -10.02 3.51 3.59
CA PHE A 18 -9.55 3.09 2.27
C PHE A 18 -10.06 3.95 1.10
N LEU A 19 -11.16 4.72 1.25
CA LEU A 19 -11.79 5.47 0.15
C LEU A 19 -11.85 7.00 0.38
N LEU A 20 -11.00 7.62 1.21
CA LEU A 20 -10.82 9.06 1.06
C LEU A 20 -10.21 9.32 -0.33
N PRO A 21 -10.88 10.10 -1.21
CA PRO A 21 -10.15 10.77 -2.25
C PRO A 21 -9.14 11.66 -1.52
N GLN A 22 -7.85 11.38 -1.71
CA GLN A 22 -6.80 12.34 -1.40
C GLN A 22 -7.23 13.63 -2.10
N THR A 23 -7.68 14.63 -1.33
CA THR A 23 -7.88 15.97 -1.86
C THR A 23 -6.52 16.40 -2.38
N ASP A 24 -6.44 16.64 -3.69
CA ASP A 24 -5.24 17.05 -4.39
C ASP A 24 -4.56 18.20 -3.65
N GLN A 25 -3.52 17.89 -2.89
CA GLN A 25 -2.44 18.82 -2.61
C GLN A 25 -1.21 18.25 -3.30
N SER A 26 -0.97 18.77 -4.49
CA SER A 26 0.23 18.55 -5.27
C SER A 26 1.43 19.11 -4.50
N GLU A 27 2.11 18.26 -3.75
CA GLU A 27 3.55 18.43 -3.49
C GLU A 27 4.21 17.09 -3.76
N THR A 28 4.89 17.01 -4.90
CA THR A 28 5.74 15.90 -5.31
C THR A 28 6.87 15.69 -4.30
N PRO A 29 6.96 14.56 -3.58
CA PRO A 29 8.21 14.18 -2.96
C PRO A 29 9.09 13.54 -4.04
N VAL A 30 10.23 14.18 -4.29
CA VAL A 30 11.30 13.65 -5.14
C VAL A 30 11.73 12.29 -4.57
N PHE A 31 11.43 11.22 -5.31
CA PHE A 31 11.95 9.89 -5.03
C PHE A 31 13.47 9.92 -5.17
N GLN A 32 14.19 9.83 -4.04
CA GLN A 32 15.61 9.53 -4.05
C GLN A 32 15.77 8.00 -3.90
N PRO A 33 16.28 7.30 -4.92
CA PRO A 33 16.61 5.89 -4.77
C PRO A 33 17.76 5.76 -3.77
N PHE A 34 17.51 5.04 -2.67
CA PHE A 34 18.54 4.73 -1.69
C PHE A 34 19.41 3.60 -2.23
N THR A 35 20.42 3.93 -3.02
CA THR A 35 21.49 3.02 -3.41
C THR A 35 22.38 2.80 -2.18
N LYS A 36 22.27 1.62 -1.55
CA LYS A 36 23.24 1.17 -0.53
C LYS A 36 24.61 1.02 -1.19
N PRO A 37 25.68 1.69 -0.71
CA PRO A 37 27.02 1.28 -1.04
C PRO A 37 27.41 0.07 -0.21
N ASP A 38 27.97 -0.92 -0.90
CA ASP A 38 28.54 -2.14 -0.37
C ASP A 38 29.81 -1.80 0.43
N ILE A 39 29.79 -1.99 1.77
CA ILE A 39 30.98 -1.90 2.61
C ILE A 39 30.93 -3.02 3.67
N SER A 40 31.67 -4.08 3.35
CA SER A 40 32.49 -4.95 4.21
C SER A 40 32.15 -5.07 5.70
N SER A 41 31.74 -6.29 6.07
CA SER A 41 32.16 -7.05 7.26
C SER A 41 32.88 -6.26 8.37
N ARG A 42 32.09 -5.74 9.31
CA ARG A 42 32.57 -5.52 10.67
C ARG A 42 31.59 -6.16 11.65
N THR A 43 32.00 -7.31 12.17
CA THR A 43 31.38 -8.01 13.31
C THR A 43 31.17 -7.01 14.44
N ARG A 44 29.93 -6.56 14.59
CA ARG A 44 29.48 -5.75 15.72
C ARG A 44 28.57 -6.66 16.52
N THR A 45 29.11 -7.15 17.62
CA THR A 45 28.41 -7.93 18.65
C THR A 45 27.07 -7.27 18.95
N PRO A 46 25.93 -7.97 18.84
CA PRO A 46 24.66 -7.42 19.25
C PRO A 46 24.68 -7.20 20.76
N ALA A 47 24.43 -5.96 21.18
CA ALA A 47 24.05 -5.66 22.55
C ALA A 47 22.78 -6.48 22.87
N PRO A 48 22.65 -7.02 24.10
CA PRO A 48 21.53 -7.89 24.44
C PRO A 48 20.23 -7.11 24.27
N GLU A 49 19.41 -7.55 23.31
CA GLU A 49 18.02 -7.18 23.23
C GLU A 49 17.42 -7.39 24.62
N ALA A 50 16.89 -6.32 25.20
CA ALA A 50 16.07 -6.41 26.39
C ALA A 50 15.07 -7.54 26.15
N ASN A 51 15.08 -8.54 27.03
CA ASN A 51 14.22 -9.72 27.02
C ASN A 51 12.75 -9.32 26.87
N ALA A 52 12.29 -9.14 25.64
CA ALA A 52 10.89 -8.93 25.32
C ALA A 52 10.31 -10.31 25.05
N SER A 53 9.70 -10.89 26.08
CA SER A 53 9.04 -12.19 26.00
C SER A 53 8.15 -12.27 24.77
N PRO A 54 8.14 -13.40 24.02
CA PRO A 54 7.16 -13.63 22.95
C PRO A 54 5.70 -13.66 23.44
N ARG A 55 5.47 -13.49 24.74
CA ARG A 55 4.15 -13.45 25.40
C ARG A 55 3.44 -12.09 25.28
N ASP A 56 4.15 -11.02 24.94
CA ASP A 56 3.58 -9.66 24.86
C ASP A 56 3.16 -9.25 23.44
N ALA A 57 3.34 -10.15 22.45
CA ALA A 57 2.87 -9.93 21.09
C ALA A 57 1.38 -10.26 21.03
N GLU A 58 0.54 -9.25 20.85
CA GLU A 58 -0.90 -9.44 20.71
C GLU A 58 -1.22 -10.10 19.35
N SER A 59 -2.21 -11.00 19.36
CA SER A 59 -2.63 -11.70 18.15
C SER A 59 -3.49 -10.79 17.26
N ALA A 60 -2.97 -10.39 16.10
CA ALA A 60 -3.71 -9.60 15.10
C ALA A 60 -4.66 -10.44 14.21
N ASN A 61 -5.10 -11.60 14.70
CA ASN A 61 -5.84 -12.59 13.90
C ASN A 61 -7.17 -12.06 13.35
N TRP A 62 -7.92 -11.30 14.15
CA TRP A 62 -9.19 -10.71 13.70
C TRP A 62 -8.98 -9.72 12.54
N PHE A 63 -7.89 -8.94 12.59
CA PHE A 63 -7.53 -8.00 11.54
C PHE A 63 -7.12 -8.74 10.28
N ASN A 64 -6.35 -9.83 10.41
CA ASN A 64 -5.96 -10.68 9.29
C ASN A 64 -7.19 -11.29 8.59
N SER A 65 -8.19 -11.75 9.36
CA SER A 65 -9.46 -12.24 8.81
C SER A 65 -10.22 -11.13 8.08
N LEU A 66 -10.26 -9.91 8.64
CA LEU A 66 -10.90 -8.77 8.00
C LEU A 66 -10.17 -8.36 6.71
N ALA A 67 -8.85 -8.25 6.74
CA ALA A 67 -8.03 -7.91 5.59
C ALA A 67 -8.21 -8.91 4.45
N ARG A 68 -8.34 -10.21 4.78
CA ARG A 68 -8.67 -11.25 3.82
C ARG A 68 -10.04 -11.05 3.19
N GLN A 69 -11.07 -10.79 4.01
CA GLN A 69 -12.41 -10.52 3.50
C GLN A 69 -12.45 -9.30 2.56
N VAL A 70 -11.70 -8.24 2.90
CA VAL A 70 -11.60 -7.04 2.06
C VAL A 70 -10.90 -7.36 0.74
N ALA A 71 -9.80 -8.10 0.77
CA ALA A 71 -9.09 -8.52 -0.43
C ALA A 71 -9.98 -9.37 -1.35
N ASP A 72 -10.74 -10.30 -0.79
CA ASP A 72 -11.65 -11.18 -1.54
C ASP A 72 -12.78 -10.38 -2.20
N VAL A 73 -13.37 -9.42 -1.48
CA VAL A 73 -14.40 -8.52 -2.04
C VAL A 73 -13.83 -7.65 -3.16
N TYR A 74 -12.62 -7.14 -2.99
CA TYR A 74 -11.96 -6.32 -4.02
C TYR A 74 -11.68 -7.13 -5.29
N ARG A 75 -11.18 -8.36 -5.15
CA ARG A 75 -10.98 -9.29 -6.28
C ARG A 75 -12.28 -9.62 -6.98
N ALA A 76 -13.32 -9.98 -6.23
CA ALA A 76 -14.64 -10.27 -6.78
C ALA A 76 -15.21 -9.06 -7.53
N ASN A 77 -14.99 -7.84 -7.03
CA ASN A 77 -15.43 -6.62 -7.71
C ASN A 77 -14.70 -6.40 -9.05
N LEU A 78 -13.38 -6.60 -9.07
CA LEU A 78 -12.59 -6.51 -10.30
C LEU A 78 -13.00 -7.57 -11.32
N GLN A 79 -13.36 -8.77 -10.87
CA GLN A 79 -13.75 -9.87 -11.73
C GLN A 79 -15.26 -9.86 -12.08
N ASN A 80 -16.04 -8.86 -11.64
CA ASN A 80 -17.50 -8.82 -11.77
C ASN A 80 -18.23 -10.05 -11.18
N GLY A 81 -17.65 -10.68 -10.16
CA GLY A 81 -18.17 -11.92 -9.56
C GLY A 81 -18.03 -13.16 -10.45
N LEU A 82 -17.28 -13.08 -11.56
CA LEU A 82 -16.94 -14.23 -12.39
C LEU A 82 -15.64 -14.86 -11.88
N GLU A 83 -15.60 -16.17 -11.74
CA GLU A 83 -14.38 -16.89 -11.38
C GLU A 83 -13.65 -17.41 -12.63
N GLY A 84 -12.33 -17.62 -12.51
CA GLY A 84 -11.51 -18.24 -13.56
C GLY A 84 -11.16 -17.30 -14.73
N PRO A 85 -10.95 -17.84 -15.95
CA PRO A 85 -10.45 -17.05 -17.09
C PRO A 85 -11.35 -15.87 -17.47
N GLY A 86 -12.67 -16.03 -17.33
CA GLY A 86 -13.63 -14.96 -17.61
C GLY A 86 -13.55 -13.80 -16.61
N GLY A 87 -13.27 -14.09 -15.34
CA GLY A 87 -13.03 -13.08 -14.32
C GLY A 87 -11.75 -12.29 -14.58
N ASN A 88 -10.68 -12.98 -14.96
CA ASN A 88 -9.40 -12.34 -15.29
C ASN A 88 -9.50 -11.40 -16.49
N GLU A 89 -10.29 -11.76 -17.51
CA GLU A 89 -10.54 -10.88 -18.65
C GLU A 89 -11.33 -9.61 -18.27
N MET A 90 -12.31 -9.74 -17.37
CA MET A 90 -13.03 -8.57 -16.83
C MET A 90 -12.12 -7.68 -15.98
N ALA A 91 -11.28 -8.28 -15.15
CA ALA A 91 -10.29 -7.55 -14.37
C ALA A 91 -9.29 -6.82 -15.30
N ARG A 92 -8.79 -7.50 -16.34
CA ARG A 92 -7.93 -6.94 -17.37
C ARG A 92 -8.56 -5.70 -18.01
N ALA A 93 -9.81 -5.83 -18.47
CA ALA A 93 -10.55 -4.72 -19.10
C ALA A 93 -10.77 -3.53 -18.15
N ARG A 94 -11.14 -3.78 -16.88
CA ARG A 94 -11.33 -2.72 -15.88
C ARG A 94 -10.03 -1.99 -15.54
N ILE A 95 -8.95 -2.74 -15.37
CA ILE A 95 -7.62 -2.15 -15.10
C ILE A 95 -7.16 -1.36 -16.32
N GLU A 96 -7.44 -1.84 -17.54
CA GLU A 96 -7.10 -1.14 -18.78
C GLU A 96 -7.87 0.17 -18.90
N GLU A 97 -9.18 0.15 -18.65
CA GLU A 97 -10.02 1.36 -18.61
C GLU A 97 -9.51 2.36 -17.57
N TYR A 98 -9.21 1.88 -16.36
CA TYR A 98 -8.70 2.72 -15.28
C TYR A 98 -7.34 3.34 -15.62
N ALA A 99 -6.37 2.53 -16.09
CA ALA A 99 -5.05 2.99 -16.48
C ALA A 99 -5.14 4.07 -17.57
N ASN A 100 -6.00 3.86 -18.55
CA ASN A 100 -6.20 4.80 -19.65
C ASN A 100 -7.00 6.05 -19.27
N ARG A 101 -7.75 6.01 -18.17
CA ARG A 101 -8.41 7.19 -17.58
C ARG A 101 -7.43 8.10 -16.86
N ILE A 102 -6.46 7.53 -16.14
CA ILE A 102 -5.48 8.29 -15.35
C ILE A 102 -4.20 8.65 -16.13
N ARG A 103 -3.97 8.06 -17.31
CA ARG A 103 -2.72 8.26 -18.06
C ARG A 103 -2.52 9.73 -18.50
N PRO A 104 -1.30 10.26 -18.39
CA PRO A 104 -0.95 11.55 -18.99
C PRO A 104 -0.83 11.41 -20.51
N ARG A 105 -1.88 11.84 -21.24
CA ARG A 105 -1.97 11.73 -22.71
C ARG A 105 -0.89 12.50 -23.49
N SER A 106 -0.15 13.40 -22.84
CA SER A 106 0.92 14.19 -23.46
C SER A 106 2.21 13.40 -23.68
N PHE A 107 2.47 12.39 -22.85
CA PHE A 107 3.72 11.62 -22.86
C PHE A 107 3.50 10.13 -23.06
N LEU A 108 2.31 9.61 -22.77
CA LEU A 108 2.00 8.19 -22.90
C LEU A 108 0.85 7.98 -23.88
N ASP A 109 1.10 7.05 -24.80
CA ASP A 109 0.11 6.49 -25.69
C ASP A 109 -0.89 5.60 -24.95
N HIS A 110 -1.86 5.03 -25.68
CA HIS A 110 -2.77 4.04 -25.13
C HIS A 110 -2.02 2.88 -24.44
N ILE A 111 -2.46 2.55 -23.23
CA ILE A 111 -1.92 1.44 -22.44
C ILE A 111 -2.78 0.22 -22.74
N THR A 112 -2.18 -0.81 -23.31
CA THR A 112 -2.84 -2.10 -23.57
C THR A 112 -2.41 -3.08 -22.49
N ILE A 113 -3.36 -3.70 -21.80
CA ILE A 113 -3.05 -4.72 -20.78
C ILE A 113 -3.16 -6.10 -21.42
N HIS A 114 -2.10 -6.88 -21.32
CA HIS A 114 -2.00 -8.23 -21.90
C HIS A 114 -2.41 -9.32 -20.94
N ALA A 115 -1.98 -9.22 -19.67
CA ALA A 115 -2.26 -10.23 -18.66
C ALA A 115 -2.34 -9.58 -17.28
N VAL A 116 -3.19 -10.15 -16.43
CA VAL A 116 -3.37 -9.73 -15.03
C VAL A 116 -3.48 -10.98 -14.16
N ASP A 117 -2.70 -10.99 -13.09
CA ASP A 117 -2.82 -11.89 -11.97
C ASP A 117 -3.07 -11.07 -10.69
N LEU A 118 -4.19 -11.32 -10.02
CA LEU A 118 -4.60 -10.62 -8.80
C LEU A 118 -4.15 -11.33 -7.52
N GLY A 119 -3.46 -12.48 -7.65
CA GLY A 119 -3.05 -13.31 -6.53
C GLY A 119 -4.22 -13.83 -5.70
N ASN A 120 -3.93 -14.57 -4.63
CA ASN A 120 -4.93 -15.24 -3.79
C ASN A 120 -4.74 -15.01 -2.27
N SER A 121 -3.72 -14.25 -1.88
CA SER A 121 -3.36 -14.04 -0.49
C SER A 121 -3.86 -12.68 0.02
N ALA A 122 -3.71 -12.43 1.31
CA ALA A 122 -4.08 -11.17 1.95
C ALA A 122 -2.94 -10.75 2.89
N PRO A 123 -2.80 -9.44 3.18
CA PRO A 123 -1.75 -8.97 4.07
C PRO A 123 -1.94 -9.51 5.48
N LEU A 124 -0.81 -9.86 6.09
CA LEU A 124 -0.71 -10.44 7.42
C LEU A 124 -0.05 -9.44 8.35
N LEU A 125 -0.75 -9.06 9.42
CA LEU A 125 -0.16 -8.35 10.54
C LEU A 125 0.29 -9.36 11.59
N SER A 126 1.49 -9.12 12.10
CA SER A 126 2.14 -9.93 13.13
C SER A 126 2.88 -9.03 14.11
N ASN A 127 3.20 -9.59 15.28
CA ASN A 127 4.09 -8.97 16.26
C ASN A 127 3.63 -7.55 16.68
N ALA A 128 2.32 -7.38 16.92
CA ALA A 128 1.78 -6.14 17.46
C ALA A 128 2.24 -5.98 18.91
N ARG A 129 3.00 -4.91 19.18
CA ARG A 129 3.56 -4.61 20.49
C ARG A 129 3.29 -3.16 20.85
N LEU A 130 2.86 -2.95 22.09
CA LEU A 130 2.87 -1.63 22.69
C LEU A 130 4.32 -1.24 22.97
N VAL A 131 4.71 -0.05 22.53
CA VAL A 131 5.99 0.53 22.92
C VAL A 131 5.69 1.48 24.06
N ASP A 132 6.20 1.15 25.25
CA ASP A 132 6.15 2.07 26.38
C ASP A 132 6.93 3.33 26.01
N GLY A 133 6.23 4.47 26.03
CA GLY A 133 6.83 5.75 25.73
C GLY A 133 7.89 6.09 26.77
N ILE A 134 9.11 6.40 26.32
CA ILE A 134 10.19 6.93 27.18
C ILE A 134 9.81 8.32 27.75
N TRP A 135 8.78 8.96 27.20
CA TRP A 135 8.30 10.27 27.60
C TRP A 135 6.88 10.17 28.16
N GLU A 136 6.76 10.35 29.48
CA GLU A 136 5.53 10.40 30.29
C GLU A 136 4.45 11.41 29.84
N THR A 137 4.64 12.11 28.71
CA THR A 137 3.75 13.18 28.25
C THR A 137 2.72 12.71 27.21
N SER A 138 2.88 11.52 26.63
CA SER A 138 1.96 11.01 25.60
C SER A 138 0.89 10.11 26.21
N ALA A 139 -0.36 10.54 26.22
CA ALA A 139 -1.50 9.74 26.70
C ALA A 139 -1.80 8.48 25.85
N ILE A 140 -1.08 8.26 24.75
CA ILE A 140 -1.27 7.16 23.80
C ILE A 140 0.07 6.46 23.59
N ASN A 141 0.14 5.19 23.97
CA ASN A 141 1.31 4.35 23.73
C ASN A 141 1.39 4.00 22.23
N PRO A 142 2.52 4.29 21.55
CA PRO A 142 2.67 3.93 20.14
C PRO A 142 2.72 2.40 19.98
N VAL A 143 1.95 1.89 19.01
CA VAL A 143 1.93 0.47 18.68
C VAL A 143 2.89 0.21 17.51
N LYS A 144 3.80 -0.74 17.66
CA LYS A 144 4.60 -1.26 16.56
C LYS A 144 4.00 -2.56 16.07
N PHE A 145 3.91 -2.72 14.76
CA PHE A 145 3.50 -3.98 14.15
C PHE A 145 4.32 -4.28 12.91
N HIS A 146 4.37 -5.55 12.53
CA HIS A 146 5.00 -6.02 11.31
C HIS A 146 3.91 -6.48 10.33
N MET A 147 3.93 -5.94 9.13
CA MET A 147 3.05 -6.29 8.03
C MET A 147 3.85 -7.05 6.99
N SER A 148 3.41 -8.25 6.64
CA SER A 148 3.94 -9.04 5.54
C SER A 148 2.83 -9.38 4.54
N TYR A 149 3.17 -9.38 3.26
CA TYR A 149 2.30 -9.75 2.17
C TYR A 149 3.12 -10.58 1.19
N ALA A 150 2.79 -11.87 1.09
CA ALA A 150 3.41 -12.79 0.15
C ALA A 150 2.32 -13.32 -0.79
N ASP A 151 2.37 -12.89 -2.04
CA ASP A 151 1.42 -13.26 -3.08
C ASP A 151 2.08 -13.07 -4.45
N SER A 152 1.53 -13.61 -5.52
CA SER A 152 2.07 -13.45 -6.88
C SER A 152 1.22 -12.51 -7.73
N ILE A 153 1.09 -11.24 -7.31
CA ILE A 153 0.33 -10.26 -8.11
C ILE A 153 1.19 -9.83 -9.30
N SER A 154 0.63 -9.86 -10.51
CA SER A 154 1.34 -9.37 -11.69
C SER A 154 0.44 -8.70 -12.73
N ILE A 155 0.99 -7.71 -13.44
CA ILE A 155 0.33 -7.01 -14.53
C ILE A 155 1.32 -6.87 -15.68
N SER A 156 0.96 -7.36 -16.86
CA SER A 156 1.73 -7.18 -18.09
C SER A 156 1.01 -6.20 -19.02
N LEU A 157 1.71 -5.17 -19.46
CA LEU A 157 1.18 -4.09 -20.29
C LEU A 157 2.16 -3.66 -21.38
N SER A 158 1.63 -3.06 -22.44
CA SER A 158 2.40 -2.32 -23.43
C SER A 158 1.85 -0.91 -23.59
N THR A 159 2.75 0.03 -23.83
CA THR A 159 2.41 1.42 -24.16
C THR A 159 3.52 2.01 -25.02
N ALA A 160 3.38 3.24 -25.49
CA ALA A 160 4.43 3.95 -26.17
C ALA A 160 4.67 5.32 -25.53
N TYR A 161 5.94 5.65 -25.30
CA TYR A 161 6.30 7.00 -24.88
C TYR A 161 6.30 7.94 -26.09
N LEU A 162 5.66 9.09 -25.94
CA LEU A 162 5.50 10.13 -26.95
C LEU A 162 6.57 11.21 -26.76
N PHE A 163 7.50 11.31 -27.70
CA PHE A 163 8.47 12.39 -27.74
C PHE A 163 7.91 13.58 -28.53
N ASN A 164 7.89 14.75 -27.89
CA ASN A 164 7.36 15.99 -28.48
C ASN A 164 8.45 17.00 -28.89
N TYR A 165 9.70 16.54 -29.04
CA TYR A 165 10.83 17.37 -29.47
C TYR A 165 11.56 16.69 -30.63
N PRO A 166 11.92 17.42 -31.72
CA PRO A 166 11.80 18.87 -31.93
C PRO A 166 10.40 19.38 -32.35
N MET A 167 9.45 18.49 -32.65
CA MET A 167 8.05 18.83 -32.99
C MET A 167 7.08 17.90 -32.24
N SER A 168 5.80 18.29 -32.11
CA SER A 168 4.78 17.46 -31.44
C SER A 168 4.72 16.07 -32.08
N SER A 169 4.65 15.02 -31.25
CA SER A 169 4.58 13.63 -31.70
C SER A 169 5.72 13.21 -32.65
N PHE A 170 6.91 13.79 -32.49
CA PHE A 170 8.09 13.51 -33.33
C PHE A 170 8.45 12.03 -33.37
N ALA A 171 8.40 11.34 -32.23
CA ALA A 171 8.71 9.92 -32.15
C ALA A 171 7.86 9.19 -31.11
N ARG A 172 7.68 7.89 -31.32
CA ARG A 172 6.97 6.97 -30.43
C ARG A 172 7.91 5.82 -30.08
N LEU A 173 8.18 5.62 -28.80
CA LEU A 173 9.00 4.52 -28.32
C LEU A 173 8.10 3.45 -27.70
N PRO A 174 7.88 2.31 -28.37
CA PRO A 174 7.11 1.21 -27.80
C PRO A 174 7.87 0.58 -26.64
N VAL A 175 7.15 0.34 -25.54
CA VAL A 175 7.66 -0.31 -24.34
C VAL A 175 6.65 -1.35 -23.86
N SER A 176 7.17 -2.51 -23.45
CA SER A 176 6.39 -3.56 -22.81
C SER A 176 6.95 -3.80 -21.42
N LEU A 177 6.09 -3.79 -20.41
CA LEU A 177 6.46 -3.92 -19.01
C LEU A 177 5.63 -5.00 -18.35
N THR A 178 6.28 -5.75 -17.46
CA THR A 178 5.61 -6.64 -16.52
C THR A 178 5.97 -6.18 -15.12
N ILE A 179 4.95 -5.85 -14.33
CA ILE A 179 5.08 -5.43 -12.94
C ILE A 179 4.63 -6.61 -12.11
N SER A 180 5.47 -7.09 -11.19
CA SER A 180 5.12 -8.14 -10.25
C SER A 180 5.41 -7.72 -8.81
N LEU A 181 4.60 -8.22 -7.89
CA LEU A 181 4.76 -8.08 -6.45
C LEU A 181 4.69 -9.47 -5.85
N ASP A 182 5.83 -9.99 -5.39
CA ASP A 182 5.96 -11.33 -4.80
C ASP A 182 5.96 -11.30 -3.26
N LEU A 183 6.68 -10.32 -2.70
CA LEU A 183 6.83 -10.13 -1.27
C LEU A 183 6.88 -8.64 -0.94
N PHE A 184 6.08 -8.25 0.06
CA PHE A 184 6.14 -6.95 0.70
C PHE A 184 6.21 -7.15 2.21
N GLU A 185 7.28 -6.64 2.83
CA GLU A 185 7.44 -6.63 4.28
C GLU A 185 7.68 -5.21 4.74
N SER A 186 7.01 -4.82 5.82
CA SER A 186 7.08 -3.48 6.38
C SER A 186 6.86 -3.50 7.88
N SER A 187 7.65 -2.70 8.61
CA SER A 187 7.39 -2.40 10.01
C SER A 187 6.80 -1.00 10.11
N ALA A 188 5.59 -0.89 10.65
CA ALA A 188 4.89 0.36 10.80
C ALA A 188 4.72 0.72 12.28
N SER A 189 4.87 2.01 12.56
CA SER A 189 4.56 2.64 13.85
C SER A 189 3.76 3.90 13.55
N PRO A 190 2.52 4.05 14.02
CA PRO A 190 1.80 5.31 13.94
C PRO A 190 2.63 6.38 14.67
N ARG A 191 3.07 7.41 13.97
CA ARG A 191 3.64 8.59 14.61
C ARG A 191 2.49 9.42 15.17
N SER A 192 2.54 9.77 16.45
CA SER A 192 1.69 10.83 16.99
C SER A 192 2.09 12.14 16.31
N SER A 193 1.14 12.83 15.69
CA SER A 193 1.37 14.18 15.16
C SER A 193 1.84 15.08 16.30
N ASP A 194 3.03 15.68 16.18
CA ASP A 194 3.53 16.65 17.15
C ASP A 194 2.52 17.79 17.29
N ARG A 195 2.05 17.98 18.53
CA ARG A 195 1.16 19.07 18.90
C ARG A 195 1.97 20.37 18.83
N VAL A 196 1.64 21.22 17.87
CA VAL A 196 2.16 22.60 17.77
C VAL A 196 1.99 23.29 19.14
N SER A 197 3.11 23.72 19.73
CA SER A 197 3.10 24.48 20.98
C SER A 197 2.53 25.88 20.70
N PRO A 198 1.55 26.37 21.48
CA PRO A 198 1.13 27.76 21.38
C PRO A 198 2.24 28.66 21.92
N THR A 199 2.79 29.49 21.05
CA THR A 199 3.64 30.62 21.42
C THR A 199 2.86 31.55 22.34
N HIS A 200 3.25 31.62 23.61
CA HIS A 200 2.71 32.58 24.55
C HIS A 200 3.23 33.97 24.16
N GLY A 201 2.37 34.75 23.50
CA GLY A 201 2.59 36.18 23.27
C GLY A 201 2.48 36.96 24.57
N MET A 202 3.40 37.89 24.73
CA MET A 202 3.62 38.79 25.85
C MET A 202 2.42 39.71 26.14
N SER A 203 2.24 40.05 27.41
CA SER A 203 1.79 41.37 27.86
C SER A 203 2.67 41.81 29.00
#